data_AF-A0AAJ1BQY1-F1
#
_entry.id   AF-A0AAJ1BQY1-F1
#
_cell.length_a   1.000
_cell.length_b   1.000
_cell.length_c   1.000
_cell.angle_alpha   90.00
_cell.angle_beta   90.00
_cell.angle_gamma   90.00
#
_symmetry.space_group_name_H-M   'P 1'
#
loop_
_entity.id
_entity.type
_entity.pdbx_description
1 polymer ?
#
loop_
_entity_poly.entity_id
_entity_poly.type
_entity_poly.pdbx_seq_one_letter_code
_entity_poly.pdbx_strand_id
1 'polypeptide(L)'
;MPRENTALAVLAILLLSGPAAMVTATDDGAPTTCTVLVDWDVEEHWDGGWNLTYDVLHRYLVVFDPPFTNGSSPSALTVDVQHIRDGEVIATISNATVVSAGGEVDIIIDS
;
A
#
# COMPACT_ATOMS: atom_id res chain seq x y z
N MET A 1 20.89 26.62 -44.57
CA MET A 1 21.09 27.06 -43.17
C MET A 1 19.82 27.08 -42.28
N PRO A 2 18.58 26.71 -42.68
CA PRO A 2 17.47 26.67 -41.72
C PRO A 2 17.40 25.37 -40.90
N ARG A 3 17.84 24.24 -41.47
CA ARG A 3 17.78 22.90 -40.86
C ARG A 3 18.66 22.73 -39.62
N GLU A 4 19.84 23.34 -39.62
CA GLU A 4 20.78 23.27 -38.50
C GLU A 4 20.22 23.99 -37.27
N ASN A 5 19.59 25.16 -37.48
CA ASN A 5 18.89 25.89 -36.42
C ASN A 5 17.67 25.12 -35.89
N THR A 6 16.99 24.34 -36.74
CA THR A 6 15.86 23.50 -36.29
C THR A 6 16.35 22.33 -35.43
N ALA A 7 17.44 21.69 -35.83
CA ALA A 7 18.05 20.61 -35.07
C ALA A 7 18.56 21.09 -33.70
N LEU A 8 19.18 22.28 -33.66
CA LEU A 8 19.63 22.88 -32.41
C LEU A 8 18.47 23.21 -31.47
N ALA A 9 17.37 23.76 -32.01
CA ALA A 9 16.18 24.08 -31.24
C ALA A 9 15.51 22.82 -30.68
N VAL A 10 15.39 21.76 -31.48
CA VAL A 10 14.83 20.47 -31.04
C VAL A 10 15.70 19.83 -29.96
N LEU A 11 17.03 19.87 -30.11
CA LEU A 11 17.96 19.35 -29.10
C LEU A 11 17.85 20.14 -27.78
N ALA A 12 17.73 21.46 -27.85
CA ALA A 12 17.53 22.30 -26.67
C ALA A 12 16.21 21.97 -25.95
N ILE A 13 15.11 21.81 -26.70
CA ILE A 13 13.81 21.42 -26.14
C ILE A 13 13.88 20.04 -25.49
N LEU A 14 14.55 19.06 -26.12
CA LEU A 14 14.73 17.72 -25.57
C LEU A 14 15.56 17.70 -24.28
N LEU A 15 16.61 18.52 -24.21
CA LEU A 15 17.45 18.65 -23.01
C LEU A 15 16.72 19.36 -21.87
N LEU A 16 15.81 20.30 -22.19
CA LEU A 16 14.98 21.02 -21.21
C LEU A 16 13.71 20.25 -20.82
N SER A 17 13.28 19.26 -21.61
CA SER A 17 12.13 18.39 -21.33
C SER A 17 12.47 17.14 -20.53
N GLY A 18 13.70 17.01 -20.04
CA GLY A 18 14.03 15.98 -19.07
C GLY A 18 13.11 16.09 -17.85
N PRO A 19 12.67 14.98 -17.23
CA PRO A 19 11.77 15.05 -16.09
C PRO A 19 12.49 15.80 -14.95
N ALA A 20 12.03 17.02 -14.65
CA ALA A 20 12.56 17.85 -13.56
C ALA A 20 12.17 17.34 -12.17
N ALA A 21 11.54 16.16 -12.08
CA ALA A 21 11.19 15.51 -10.83
C ALA A 21 12.29 14.53 -10.43
N MET A 22 13.49 15.05 -10.16
CA MET A 22 14.39 14.35 -9.25
C MET A 22 13.80 14.55 -7.86
N VAL A 23 12.91 13.65 -7.43
CA VAL A 23 12.58 13.49 -6.01
C VAL A 23 13.87 13.06 -5.34
N THR A 24 14.63 14.03 -4.86
CA THR A 24 15.67 13.77 -3.88
C THR A 24 14.92 13.26 -2.66
N ALA A 25 14.99 11.95 -2.40
CA ALA A 25 14.80 11.46 -1.05
C ALA A 25 15.84 12.19 -0.21
N THR A 26 15.44 13.27 0.45
CA THR A 26 16.21 13.91 1.51
C THR A 26 16.22 12.91 2.66
N ASP A 27 17.08 11.91 2.54
CA ASP A 27 17.30 10.83 3.49
C ASP A 27 18.21 11.34 4.62
N ASP A 28 17.80 12.45 5.23
CA ASP A 28 18.42 13.05 6.43
C ASP A 28 17.78 12.51 7.73
N GLY A 29 16.89 11.52 7.62
CA GLY A 29 16.19 10.88 8.75
C GLY A 29 16.66 9.44 8.96
N ALA A 30 16.63 8.97 10.20
CA ALA A 30 16.87 7.56 10.52
C ALA A 30 15.99 6.64 9.64
N PRO A 31 16.48 5.44 9.25
CA PRO A 31 15.73 4.54 8.38
C PRO A 31 14.36 4.24 9.00
N THR A 32 13.30 4.49 8.24
CA THR A 32 11.93 4.15 8.68
C THR A 32 11.81 2.64 8.85
N THR A 33 11.45 2.20 10.04
CA THR A 33 11.15 0.80 10.32
C THR A 33 9.65 0.58 10.37
N CYS A 34 9.19 -0.66 10.24
CA CYS A 34 7.79 -1.00 10.44
C CYS A 34 7.64 -2.21 11.35
N THR A 35 6.56 -2.20 12.14
CA THR A 35 6.11 -3.33 12.95
C THR A 35 4.80 -3.84 12.40
N VAL A 36 4.69 -5.15 12.21
CA VAL A 36 3.45 -5.80 11.78
C VAL A 36 2.81 -6.45 13.01
N LEU A 37 1.63 -5.96 13.37
CA LEU A 37 0.78 -6.49 14.43
C LEU A 37 -0.28 -7.37 13.76
N VAL A 38 -0.54 -8.53 14.37
CA VAL A 38 -1.46 -9.53 13.83
C VAL A 38 -2.51 -9.83 14.88
N ASP A 39 -3.77 -9.74 14.48
CA ASP A 39 -4.93 -10.04 15.31
C ASP A 39 -5.80 -11.07 14.61
N TRP A 40 -5.83 -12.27 15.18
CA TRP A 40 -6.62 -13.40 14.72
C TRP A 40 -7.62 -13.75 15.82
N ASP A 41 -8.89 -13.48 15.57
CA ASP A 41 -9.96 -13.75 16.52
C ASP A 41 -11.13 -14.45 15.81
N VAL A 42 -12.13 -14.85 16.58
CA VAL A 42 -13.35 -15.45 16.06
C VAL A 42 -14.53 -14.62 16.56
N GLU A 43 -15.31 -14.08 15.63
CA GLU A 43 -16.51 -13.32 15.94
C GLU A 43 -17.75 -14.22 15.81
N GLU A 44 -18.60 -14.19 16.83
CA GLU A 44 -19.84 -14.97 16.87
C GLU A 44 -20.98 -14.17 16.25
N HIS A 45 -21.66 -14.77 15.26
CA HIS A 45 -22.84 -14.16 14.63
C HIS A 45 -24.09 -15.00 14.88
N TRP A 46 -25.12 -14.35 15.42
CA TRP A 46 -26.42 -14.96 15.68
C TRP A 46 -27.40 -14.58 14.56
N ASP A 47 -27.87 -15.56 13.78
CA ASP A 47 -28.73 -15.34 12.61
C ASP A 47 -30.21 -15.09 12.94
N GLY A 48 -30.57 -15.08 14.23
CA GLY A 48 -31.93 -14.89 14.73
C GLY A 48 -32.71 -16.19 14.92
N GLY A 49 -32.17 -17.33 14.49
CA GLY A 49 -32.70 -18.67 14.68
C GLY A 49 -32.08 -19.43 15.85
N TRP A 50 -31.75 -20.70 15.65
CA TRP A 50 -30.98 -21.53 16.58
C TRP A 50 -29.54 -21.77 16.10
N ASN A 51 -29.15 -21.09 15.01
CA ASN A 51 -27.87 -21.30 14.36
C ASN A 51 -26.89 -20.21 14.81
N LEU A 52 -25.71 -20.66 15.24
CA LEU A 52 -24.60 -19.79 15.59
C LEU A 52 -23.54 -19.97 14.50
N THR A 53 -23.22 -18.89 13.80
CA THR A 53 -22.12 -18.87 12.83
C THR A 53 -20.92 -18.17 13.45
N TYR A 54 -19.73 -18.55 12.98
CA TYR A 54 -18.46 -18.03 13.46
C TYR A 54 -17.69 -17.52 12.27
N ASP A 55 -17.32 -16.24 12.31
CA ASP A 55 -16.47 -15.62 11.30
C ASP A 55 -15.06 -15.47 11.88
N VAL A 56 -14.04 -15.81 11.09
CA VAL A 56 -12.64 -15.67 11.53
C VAL A 56 -12.16 -14.28 11.16
N LEU A 57 -11.79 -13.48 12.16
CA LEU A 57 -11.18 -12.18 11.95
C LEU A 57 -9.71 -12.36 11.60
N HIS A 58 -9.30 -11.84 10.45
CA HIS A 58 -7.91 -11.79 10.02
C HIS A 58 -7.47 -10.34 9.81
N ARG A 59 -6.92 -9.71 10.85
CA ARG A 59 -6.48 -8.31 10.80
C ARG A 59 -4.97 -8.16 10.97
N TYR A 60 -4.40 -7.28 10.16
CA TYR A 60 -2.98 -6.95 10.17
C TYR A 60 -2.82 -5.43 10.22
N LEU A 61 -2.08 -4.93 11.20
CA LEU A 61 -1.78 -3.50 11.34
C LEU A 61 -0.27 -3.29 11.19
N VAL A 62 0.13 -2.54 10.17
CA VAL A 62 1.51 -2.14 9.94
C VAL A 62 1.72 -0.74 10.48
N VAL A 63 2.61 -0.58 11.45
CA VAL A 63 2.92 0.72 12.08
C VAL A 63 4.35 1.12 11.72
N PHE A 64 4.52 2.28 11.11
CA PHE A 64 5.83 2.82 10.73
C PHE A 64 6.41 3.73 11.83
N ASP A 65 7.72 3.63 12.06
CA ASP A 65 8.47 4.47 13.01
C ASP A 65 9.75 5.03 12.35
N PRO A 66 9.90 6.36 12.21
CA PRO A 66 8.92 7.39 12.57
C PRO A 66 7.67 7.37 11.67
N PRO A 67 6.51 7.82 12.16
CA PRO A 67 5.29 7.86 11.36
C PRO A 67 5.43 8.84 10.19
N PHE A 68 4.76 8.53 9.08
CA PHE A 68 4.69 9.43 7.94
C PHE A 68 3.91 10.71 8.32
N THR A 69 4.47 11.87 8.02
CA THR A 69 3.83 13.17 8.32
C THR A 69 2.54 13.37 7.53
N ASN A 70 1.58 14.14 8.06
CA ASN A 70 0.30 14.40 7.39
C ASN A 70 0.48 14.86 5.94
N GLY A 71 -0.09 14.11 4.99
CA GLY A 71 0.04 14.35 3.55
C GLY A 71 1.19 13.60 2.88
N SER A 72 2.06 12.94 3.64
CA SER A 72 2.96 11.89 3.15
C SER A 72 2.31 10.53 3.39
N SER A 73 2.28 9.71 2.34
CA SER A 73 1.95 8.29 2.42
C SER A 73 3.22 7.49 2.19
N PRO A 74 3.29 6.22 2.65
CA PRO A 74 4.30 5.31 2.13
C PRO A 74 4.18 5.31 0.60
N SER A 75 5.20 5.84 -0.08
CA SER A 75 5.23 5.87 -1.54
C SER A 75 5.23 4.43 -2.04
N ALA A 76 4.28 4.09 -2.91
CA ALA A 76 4.14 2.76 -3.51
C ALA A 76 3.81 1.61 -2.52
N LEU A 77 2.86 1.83 -1.60
CA LEU A 77 2.23 0.72 -0.87
C LEU A 77 1.55 -0.24 -1.87
N THR A 78 2.08 -1.46 -1.97
CA THR A 78 1.45 -2.56 -2.71
C THR A 78 1.01 -3.59 -1.69
N VAL A 79 -0.28 -3.89 -1.64
CA VAL A 79 -0.83 -4.96 -0.80
C VAL A 79 -1.28 -6.08 -1.73
N ASP A 80 -0.79 -7.28 -1.46
CA ASP A 80 -1.22 -8.52 -2.11
C ASP A 80 -1.70 -9.48 -1.03
N VAL A 81 -2.82 -10.14 -1.29
CA VAL A 81 -3.44 -11.07 -0.34
C VAL A 81 -3.70 -12.38 -1.04
N GLN A 82 -3.18 -13.45 -0.44
CA GLN A 82 -3.43 -14.82 -0.88
C GLN A 82 -3.61 -15.70 0.36
N HIS A 83 -4.84 -16.14 0.61
CA HIS A 83 -5.15 -17.12 1.65
C HIS A 83 -5.39 -18.48 1.00
N ILE A 84 -4.57 -19.47 1.37
CA ILE A 84 -4.66 -20.83 0.85
C ILE A 84 -5.08 -21.77 1.99
N ARG A 85 -6.12 -22.56 1.77
CA ARG A 85 -6.58 -23.63 2.66
C ARG A 85 -6.74 -24.92 1.86
N ASP A 86 -6.09 -25.99 2.31
CA ASP A 86 -6.13 -27.30 1.64
C ASP A 86 -5.77 -27.28 0.14
N GLY A 87 -4.94 -26.33 -0.28
CA GLY A 87 -4.52 -26.16 -1.68
C GLY A 87 -5.45 -25.31 -2.54
N GLU A 88 -6.55 -24.81 -1.99
CA GLU A 88 -7.48 -23.89 -2.64
C GLU A 88 -7.27 -22.46 -2.15
N VAL A 89 -7.32 -21.48 -3.06
CA VAL A 89 -7.28 -20.06 -2.71
C VAL A 89 -8.67 -19.64 -2.25
N ILE A 90 -8.81 -19.39 -0.94
CA ILE A 90 -10.10 -19.06 -0.32
C ILE A 90 -10.32 -17.56 -0.12
N ALA A 91 -9.27 -16.75 -0.18
CA ALA A 91 -9.39 -15.29 -0.17
C ALA A 91 -8.26 -14.65 -0.98
N THR A 92 -8.59 -13.55 -1.68
CA THR A 92 -7.62 -12.72 -2.40
C THR A 92 -7.75 -11.26 -1.98
N ILE A 93 -7.04 -10.34 -2.65
CA ILE A 93 -7.19 -8.89 -2.39
C ILE A 93 -8.63 -8.38 -2.55
N SER A 94 -9.49 -9.06 -3.33
CA SER A 94 -10.92 -8.71 -3.43
C SER A 94 -11.69 -8.93 -2.13
N ASN A 95 -11.15 -9.75 -1.22
CA ASN A 95 -11.70 -10.07 0.07
C ASN A 95 -11.05 -9.23 1.19
N ALA A 96 -10.20 -8.27 0.86
CA ALA A 96 -9.46 -7.49 1.83
C ALA A 96 -9.83 -6.01 1.76
N THR A 97 -10.02 -5.42 2.94
CA THR A 97 -10.13 -3.98 3.13
C THR A 97 -8.78 -3.44 3.59
N VAL A 98 -8.25 -2.46 2.86
CA VAL A 98 -6.95 -1.82 3.18
C VAL A 98 -7.18 -0.33 3.44
N VAL A 99 -6.78 0.13 4.63
CA VAL A 99 -6.82 1.53 5.03
C VAL A 99 -5.40 1.99 5.36
N SER A 100 -4.93 3.05 4.72
CA SER A 100 -3.60 3.63 4.97
C SER A 100 -3.73 5.09 5.39
N ALA A 101 -3.30 5.41 6.61
CA ALA A 101 -3.37 6.77 7.15
C ALA A 101 -2.20 7.05 8.11
N GLY A 102 -1.51 8.19 7.94
CA GLY A 102 -0.57 8.71 8.94
C GLY A 102 0.62 7.81 9.28
N GLY A 103 0.97 6.86 8.42
CA GLY A 103 2.01 5.87 8.70
C GLY A 103 1.52 4.62 9.44
N GLU A 104 0.22 4.36 9.38
CA GLU A 104 -0.38 3.07 9.71
C GLU A 104 -1.08 2.51 8.48
N VAL A 105 -0.99 1.19 8.28
CA VAL A 105 -1.72 0.44 7.26
C VAL A 105 -2.48 -0.68 7.94
N ASP A 106 -3.81 -0.57 7.94
CA ASP A 106 -4.73 -1.56 8.48
C ASP A 106 -5.28 -2.42 7.35
N ILE A 107 -5.16 -3.74 7.48
CA ILE A 107 -5.58 -4.73 6.49
C ILE A 107 -6.49 -5.73 7.18
N ILE A 108 -7.74 -5.81 6.72
CA ILE A 108 -8.74 -6.74 7.24
C ILE A 108 -9.10 -7.69 6.10
N ILE A 109 -9.04 -9.00 6.33
CA ILE A 109 -9.44 -10.02 5.35
C ILE A 109 -10.76 -10.64 5.81
N ASP A 110 -11.79 -10.48 4.99
CA ASP A 110 -13.10 -11.09 5.18
C ASP A 110 -13.10 -12.46 4.48
N SER A 111 -13.17 -13.56 5.24
CA SER A 111 -13.12 -14.94 4.71
C SER A 111 -14.41 -15.70 4.94
#